data_AF-A0A7S0Z1P0-F1
#
_entry.id   AF-A0A7S0Z1P0-F1
#
_cell.length_a   1.000
_cell.length_b   1.000
_cell.length_c   1.000
_cell.angle_alpha   90.00
_cell.angle_beta   90.00
_cell.angle_gamma   90.00
#
_symmetry.space_group_name_H-M   'P 1'
#
loop_
_entity.id
_entity.type
_entity.pdbx_description
1 polymer ?
#
loop_
_entity_poly.entity_id
_entity_poly.type
_entity_poly.pdbx_seq_one_letter_code
_entity_poly.pdbx_strand_id
1 'polypeptide(L)'
;GGGGCEGKGCPTGLGGGSTLNVVCLGATSKCEERVLRDTKCWHELGHMFPCAKIVLWLVGPEVSKRAVMHPKSVADLARELGLPSNMEVRTQRIEPPCFGPFYARHGHELGPHNTLLVTFNGGFGSFVDTGDSSLLWSWHGDLCDIADSGVPALFTCANDYADVTGETIVQSLLVGARFVQAPTQNPYHSGSTFQGEGGGGARAGGCRGCC
;
A
#
# COMPACT_ATOMS: atom_id res chain seq x y z
N GLY A 1 33.33 -29.73 12.59
CA GLY A 1 33.18 -29.45 11.16
C GLY A 1 32.01 -28.53 10.99
N GLY A 2 32.27 -27.24 10.74
CA GLY A 2 31.23 -26.26 10.44
C GLY A 2 30.91 -26.33 8.95
N GLY A 3 29.70 -26.78 8.62
CA GLY A 3 29.16 -26.72 7.27
C GLY A 3 28.46 -25.39 7.07
N GLY A 4 29.11 -24.46 6.37
CA GLY A 4 28.47 -23.25 5.88
C GLY A 4 27.43 -23.62 4.83
N CYS A 5 26.18 -23.17 5.03
CA CYS A 5 25.18 -23.16 3.97
C CYS A 5 25.49 -22.00 3.03
N GLU A 6 26.44 -22.20 2.11
CA GLU A 6 26.58 -21.34 0.94
C GLU A 6 25.43 -21.64 -0.04
N GLY A 7 24.72 -20.59 -0.45
CA GLY A 7 24.15 -20.53 -1.80
C GLY A 7 22.82 -21.21 -2.10
N LYS A 8 21.90 -21.38 -1.13
CA LYS A 8 20.48 -21.56 -1.48
C LYS A 8 19.84 -20.20 -1.61
N GLY A 9 19.68 -19.72 -2.86
CA GLY A 9 18.95 -18.49 -3.16
C GLY A 9 17.59 -18.49 -2.45
N CYS A 10 17.15 -17.30 -2.00
CA CYS A 10 15.86 -17.19 -1.34
C CYS A 10 14.76 -17.74 -2.26
N PRO A 11 13.87 -18.61 -1.76
CA PRO A 11 12.80 -19.20 -2.58
C PRO A 11 11.84 -18.16 -3.19
N THR A 12 11.89 -16.91 -2.73
CA THR A 12 11.07 -15.81 -3.25
C THR A 12 11.65 -15.14 -4.50
N GLY A 13 12.83 -15.57 -4.97
CA GLY A 13 13.51 -14.94 -6.12
C GLY A 13 14.15 -13.58 -5.81
N LEU A 14 13.93 -13.03 -4.61
CA LEU A 14 14.62 -11.85 -4.10
C LEU A 14 15.96 -12.31 -3.51
N GLY A 15 17.09 -11.89 -4.07
CA GLY A 15 18.41 -12.26 -3.57
C GLY A 15 18.53 -11.98 -2.06
N GLY A 16 19.11 -12.92 -1.29
CA GLY A 16 19.29 -12.73 0.15
C GLY A 16 20.02 -11.42 0.44
N GLY A 17 19.44 -10.57 1.29
CA GLY A 17 19.98 -9.24 1.60
C GLY A 17 19.44 -8.08 0.75
N SER A 18 18.51 -8.32 -0.20
CA SER A 18 17.84 -7.25 -0.94
C SER A 18 16.77 -6.54 -0.08
N THR A 19 16.70 -5.22 -0.18
CA THR A 19 15.60 -4.43 0.38
C THR A 19 14.40 -4.47 -0.56
N LEU A 20 13.20 -4.70 -0.03
CA LEU A 20 11.92 -4.54 -0.71
C LEU A 20 11.18 -3.35 -0.11
N ASN A 21 10.97 -2.31 -0.91
CA ASN A 21 10.15 -1.16 -0.55
C ASN A 21 8.71 -1.44 -0.97
N VAL A 22 7.78 -1.41 -0.02
CA VAL A 22 6.35 -1.48 -0.29
C VAL A 22 5.77 -0.10 -0.02
N VAL A 23 5.31 0.58 -1.07
CA VAL A 23 4.81 1.95 -0.98
C VAL A 23 3.30 1.95 -1.07
N CYS A 24 2.64 2.12 0.07
CA CYS A 24 1.19 2.32 0.14
C CYS A 24 0.87 3.80 -0.14
N LEU A 25 0.48 4.10 -1.37
CA LEU A 25 0.16 5.44 -1.84
C LEU A 25 -1.32 5.78 -1.65
N GLY A 26 -1.61 7.01 -1.24
CA GLY A 26 -2.95 7.46 -0.88
C GLY A 26 -3.36 7.05 0.54
N ALA A 27 -2.38 6.65 1.36
CA ALA A 27 -2.64 6.18 2.71
C ALA A 27 -3.29 7.27 3.59
N THR A 28 -4.17 6.84 4.48
CA THR A 28 -4.86 7.69 5.43
C THR A 28 -4.71 7.14 6.85
N SER A 29 -4.79 8.03 7.84
CA SER A 29 -4.81 7.63 9.25
C SER A 29 -6.01 6.77 9.63
N LYS A 30 -7.13 6.92 8.91
CA LYS A 30 -8.39 6.23 9.20
C LYS A 30 -8.47 4.81 8.62
N CYS A 31 -7.70 4.52 7.57
CA CYS A 31 -7.72 3.25 6.87
C CYS A 31 -6.37 2.53 6.97
N GLU A 32 -5.38 2.88 6.15
CA GLU A 32 -4.14 2.10 5.98
C GLU A 32 -3.27 2.10 7.25
N GLU A 33 -3.15 3.25 7.93
CA GLU A 33 -2.47 3.28 9.24
C GLU A 33 -3.21 2.47 10.29
N ARG A 34 -4.54 2.44 10.23
CA ARG A 34 -5.36 1.69 11.17
C ARG A 34 -5.25 0.20 10.89
N VAL A 35 -5.22 -0.24 9.64
CA VAL A 35 -4.90 -1.63 9.26
C VAL A 35 -3.53 -2.03 9.81
N LEU A 36 -2.54 -1.14 9.74
CA LEU A 36 -1.22 -1.36 10.35
C LEU A 36 -1.25 -1.49 11.88
N ARG A 37 -2.10 -0.74 12.57
CA ARG A 37 -2.16 -0.72 14.04
C ARG A 37 -3.05 -1.81 14.63
N ASP A 38 -4.18 -2.07 13.99
CA ASP A 38 -5.28 -2.85 14.55
C ASP A 38 -5.29 -4.29 14.02
N THR A 39 -4.50 -4.61 13.00
CA THR A 39 -4.47 -5.93 12.36
C THR A 39 -3.05 -6.45 12.17
N LYS A 40 -2.95 -7.71 11.71
CA LYS A 40 -1.68 -8.33 11.32
C LYS A 40 -1.47 -8.43 9.81
N CYS A 41 -2.30 -7.76 9.01
CA CYS A 41 -2.25 -7.84 7.55
C CYS A 41 -0.83 -7.55 7.02
N TRP A 42 -0.20 -6.48 7.52
CA TRP A 42 1.15 -6.12 7.10
C TRP A 42 2.26 -7.03 7.67
N HIS A 43 2.03 -7.73 8.79
CA HIS A 43 3.00 -8.71 9.33
C HIS A 43 3.25 -9.86 8.36
N GLU A 44 2.26 -10.21 7.53
CA GLU A 44 2.36 -11.28 6.54
C GLU A 44 3.51 -11.03 5.56
N LEU A 45 3.78 -9.77 5.19
CA LEU A 45 4.91 -9.43 4.32
C LEU A 45 6.24 -9.91 4.91
N GLY A 46 6.49 -9.64 6.20
CA GLY A 46 7.72 -10.06 6.87
C GLY A 46 7.88 -11.58 6.93
N HIS A 47 6.78 -12.30 7.07
CA HIS A 47 6.75 -13.76 7.09
C HIS A 47 6.88 -14.39 5.69
N MET A 48 6.30 -13.78 4.66
CA MET A 48 6.40 -14.25 3.27
C MET A 48 7.79 -14.01 2.68
N PHE A 49 8.47 -12.93 3.08
CA PHE A 49 9.80 -12.56 2.59
C PHE A 49 10.85 -12.53 3.71
N PRO A 50 11.13 -13.65 4.39
CA PRO A 50 11.97 -13.67 5.60
C PRO A 50 13.44 -13.34 5.33
N CYS A 51 13.90 -13.44 4.08
CA CYS A 51 15.29 -13.13 3.69
C CYS A 51 15.47 -11.72 3.11
N ALA A 52 14.39 -10.95 3.00
CA ALA A 52 14.43 -9.57 2.52
C ALA A 52 14.24 -8.60 3.68
N LYS A 53 14.92 -7.44 3.62
CA LYS A 53 14.57 -6.30 4.46
C LYS A 53 13.36 -5.61 3.83
N ILE A 54 12.27 -5.44 4.55
CA ILE A 54 11.06 -4.80 4.04
C ILE A 54 10.94 -3.41 4.62
N VAL A 55 10.72 -2.41 3.77
CA VAL A 55 10.39 -1.04 4.18
C VAL A 55 8.98 -0.72 3.70
N LEU A 56 8.03 -0.68 4.62
CA LEU A 56 6.65 -0.28 4.34
C LEU A 56 6.52 1.24 4.47
N TRP A 57 6.19 1.91 3.39
CA TRP A 57 5.92 3.34 3.36
C TRP A 57 4.41 3.57 3.33
N LEU A 58 3.89 4.35 4.28
CA LEU A 58 2.53 4.88 4.23
C LEU A 58 2.60 6.35 3.80
N VAL A 59 2.16 6.62 2.57
CA VAL A 59 2.29 7.92 1.91
C VAL A 59 0.93 8.46 1.53
N GLY A 60 0.56 9.62 2.05
CA GLY A 60 -0.70 10.26 1.69
C GLY A 60 -1.02 11.50 2.51
N PRO A 61 -2.09 12.24 2.15
CA PRO A 61 -2.39 13.54 2.74
C PRO A 61 -2.90 13.47 4.18
N GLU A 62 -3.50 12.34 4.55
CA GLU A 62 -4.15 12.14 5.85
C GLU A 62 -3.36 11.24 6.80
N VAL A 63 -2.13 10.90 6.43
CA VAL A 63 -1.18 10.15 7.27
C VAL A 63 -0.84 10.99 8.51
N SER A 64 -0.85 10.34 9.67
CA SER A 64 -0.52 10.94 10.95
C SER A 64 0.92 11.45 10.96
N LYS A 65 1.11 12.70 11.41
CA LYS A 65 2.44 13.33 11.54
C LYS A 65 3.39 12.64 12.53
N ARG A 66 2.88 11.67 13.32
CA ARG A 66 3.60 11.06 14.45
C ARG A 66 4.87 10.29 14.05
N ALA A 67 5.01 9.79 12.83
CA ALA A 67 6.19 8.98 12.46
C ALA A 67 7.35 9.77 11.81
N VAL A 68 7.21 11.08 11.61
CA VAL A 68 8.19 11.88 10.83
C VAL A 68 9.31 12.50 11.69
N MET A 69 9.31 12.35 13.02
CA MET A 69 10.25 13.09 13.89
C MET A 69 11.09 12.23 14.85
N HIS A 70 11.85 11.25 14.35
CA HIS A 70 13.24 10.96 14.76
C HIS A 70 13.72 9.60 14.17
N PRO A 71 15.00 9.45 13.79
CA PRO A 71 15.56 8.15 13.38
C PRO A 71 15.48 7.05 14.45
N LYS A 72 15.23 7.41 15.72
CA LYS A 72 14.95 6.46 16.81
C LYS A 72 13.50 5.94 16.80
N SER A 73 12.52 6.70 16.27
CA SER A 73 11.09 6.38 16.35
C SER A 73 10.60 5.31 15.38
N VAL A 74 11.34 5.04 14.30
CA VAL A 74 10.91 4.08 13.26
C VAL A 74 11.08 2.63 13.73
N ALA A 75 12.22 2.29 14.33
CA ALA A 75 12.42 1.00 14.98
C ALA A 75 11.54 0.84 16.23
N ASP A 76 11.25 1.94 16.92
CA ASP A 76 10.32 1.95 18.06
C ASP A 76 8.89 1.64 17.63
N LEU A 77 8.40 2.21 16.51
CA LEU A 77 7.06 1.92 16.00
C LEU A 77 6.93 0.45 15.57
N ALA A 78 7.91 -0.08 14.84
CA ALA A 78 7.89 -1.48 14.44
C ALA A 78 7.87 -2.41 15.66
N ARG A 79 8.61 -2.08 16.72
CA ARG A 79 8.63 -2.81 17.99
C ARG A 79 7.33 -2.65 18.78
N GLU A 80 6.76 -1.45 18.85
CA GLU A 80 5.47 -1.16 19.49
C GLU A 80 4.35 -1.99 18.86
N LEU A 81 4.36 -2.09 17.53
CA LEU A 81 3.39 -2.87 16.75
C LEU A 81 3.72 -4.37 16.68
N GLY A 82 4.84 -4.80 17.27
CA GLY A 82 5.29 -6.19 17.22
C GLY A 82 5.49 -6.73 15.81
N LEU A 83 5.99 -5.89 14.89
CA LEU A 83 6.27 -6.30 13.51
C LEU A 83 7.46 -7.29 13.46
N PRO A 84 7.52 -8.14 12.41
CA PRO A 84 8.68 -8.99 12.15
C PRO A 84 9.98 -8.18 12.12
N SER A 85 11.09 -8.78 12.59
CA SER A 85 12.38 -8.09 12.75
C SER A 85 13.02 -7.62 11.45
N ASN A 86 12.57 -8.15 10.30
CA ASN A 86 13.00 -7.74 8.97
C ASN A 86 12.15 -6.59 8.39
N MET A 87 11.18 -6.06 9.12
CA MET A 87 10.30 -4.98 8.67
C MET A 87 10.63 -3.62 9.32
N GLU A 88 10.52 -2.58 8.52
CA GLU A 88 10.61 -1.17 8.90
C GLU A 88 9.36 -0.43 8.39
N VAL A 89 8.81 0.50 9.18
CA VAL A 89 7.66 1.33 8.74
C VAL A 89 8.04 2.79 8.71
N ARG A 90 7.78 3.44 7.58
CA ARG A 90 7.94 4.88 7.40
C ARG A 90 6.59 5.47 7.03
N THR A 91 6.29 6.65 7.57
CA THR A 91 5.09 7.39 7.15
C THR A 91 5.49 8.75 6.65
N GLN A 92 4.80 9.23 5.62
CA GLN A 92 5.07 10.54 5.04
C GLN A 92 3.77 11.20 4.60
N ARG A 93 3.49 12.34 5.22
CA ARG A 93 2.38 13.17 4.80
C ARG A 93 2.77 13.99 3.58
N ILE A 94 2.02 13.84 2.50
CA ILE A 94 2.19 14.58 1.24
C ILE A 94 0.81 14.97 0.74
N GLU A 95 0.62 16.24 0.41
CA GLU A 95 -0.63 16.71 -0.20
C GLU A 95 -0.69 16.26 -1.68
N PRO A 96 -1.87 15.96 -2.24
CA PRO A 96 -1.96 15.45 -3.61
C PRO A 96 -1.47 16.50 -4.63
N PRO A 97 -0.83 16.09 -5.73
CA PRO A 97 -0.41 14.72 -6.06
C PRO A 97 0.72 14.22 -5.15
N CYS A 98 0.63 12.96 -4.72
CA CYS A 98 1.49 12.37 -3.70
C CYS A 98 2.75 11.71 -4.25
N PHE A 99 2.63 10.96 -5.36
CA PHE A 99 3.70 10.12 -5.89
C PHE A 99 4.84 10.95 -6.46
N GLY A 100 4.56 11.91 -7.33
CA GLY A 100 5.60 12.75 -7.94
C GLY A 100 6.54 13.38 -6.90
N PRO A 101 6.03 14.11 -5.88
CA PRO A 101 6.85 14.67 -4.82
C PRO A 101 7.54 13.62 -3.92
N PHE A 102 6.90 12.46 -3.69
CA PHE A 102 7.51 11.36 -2.95
C PHE A 102 8.72 10.79 -3.71
N TYR A 103 8.50 10.44 -4.97
CA TYR A 103 9.48 9.82 -5.84
C TYR A 103 10.63 10.79 -6.17
N ALA A 104 10.38 12.09 -6.29
CA ALA A 104 11.44 13.08 -6.43
C ALA A 104 12.42 13.09 -5.23
N ARG A 105 11.95 12.79 -4.02
CA ARG A 105 12.78 12.75 -2.81
C ARG A 105 13.47 11.39 -2.61
N HIS A 106 12.79 10.30 -2.94
CA HIS A 106 13.19 8.95 -2.60
C HIS A 106 13.55 8.08 -3.82
N GLY A 107 13.38 8.56 -5.05
CA GLY A 107 13.57 7.77 -6.27
C GLY A 107 14.97 7.20 -6.46
N HIS A 108 15.98 7.81 -5.82
CA HIS A 108 17.35 7.28 -5.80
C HIS A 108 17.47 5.95 -5.02
N GLU A 109 16.58 5.67 -4.07
CA GLU A 109 16.49 4.40 -3.33
C GLU A 109 15.34 3.50 -3.82
N LEU A 110 14.39 4.04 -4.59
CA LEU A 110 13.19 3.37 -5.08
C LEU A 110 13.26 3.07 -6.58
N GLY A 111 13.78 1.89 -6.93
CA GLY A 111 13.85 1.41 -8.31
C GLY A 111 12.80 0.33 -8.63
N PRO A 112 12.53 0.07 -9.92
CA PRO A 112 11.60 -0.98 -10.36
C PRO A 112 11.92 -2.40 -9.87
N HIS A 113 13.18 -2.66 -9.51
CA HIS A 113 13.65 -3.98 -9.07
C HIS A 113 13.54 -4.20 -7.56
N ASN A 114 13.25 -3.15 -6.78
CA ASN A 114 13.25 -3.20 -5.32
C ASN A 114 12.03 -2.50 -4.70
N THR A 115 11.05 -2.11 -5.52
CA THR A 115 9.89 -1.33 -5.08
C THR A 115 8.62 -1.92 -5.67
N LEU A 116 7.60 -2.06 -4.82
CA LEU A 116 6.22 -2.35 -5.19
C LEU A 116 5.35 -1.22 -4.67
N LEU A 117 4.62 -0.56 -5.55
CA LEU A 117 3.59 0.40 -5.17
C LEU A 117 2.27 -0.35 -4.94
N VAL A 118 1.53 0.04 -3.92
CA VAL A 118 0.18 -0.47 -3.64
C VAL A 118 -0.72 0.73 -3.39
N THR A 119 -1.92 0.71 -3.97
CA THR A 119 -2.93 1.74 -3.69
C THR A 119 -4.31 1.11 -3.52
N PHE A 120 -5.03 1.60 -2.51
CA PHE A 120 -6.40 1.22 -2.22
C PHE A 120 -7.31 2.29 -2.82
N ASN A 121 -8.08 1.94 -3.86
CA ASN A 121 -8.95 2.87 -4.60
C ASN A 121 -8.23 4.08 -5.21
N GLY A 122 -7.00 3.90 -5.70
CA GLY A 122 -6.16 5.00 -6.22
C GLY A 122 -6.73 5.68 -7.47
N GLY A 123 -7.51 6.73 -7.27
CA GLY A 123 -8.16 7.49 -8.35
C GLY A 123 -9.49 6.91 -8.83
N PHE A 124 -9.91 5.76 -8.29
CA PHE A 124 -11.10 5.04 -8.72
C PHE A 124 -12.03 4.81 -7.52
N GLY A 125 -13.25 5.33 -7.61
CA GLY A 125 -14.22 5.24 -6.54
C GLY A 125 -15.30 6.30 -6.70
N SER A 126 -16.52 5.85 -7.04
CA SER A 126 -17.78 6.60 -7.19
C SER A 126 -18.22 7.00 -8.61
N PHE A 127 -17.38 6.89 -9.66
CA PHE A 127 -17.79 7.32 -11.00
C PHE A 127 -19.09 6.67 -11.49
N VAL A 128 -19.27 5.37 -11.25
CA VAL A 128 -20.48 4.63 -11.67
C VAL A 128 -21.73 5.12 -10.95
N ASP A 129 -21.62 5.49 -9.67
CA ASP A 129 -22.77 5.87 -8.84
C ASP A 129 -23.10 7.36 -8.93
N THR A 130 -22.10 8.22 -9.10
CA THR A 130 -22.23 9.69 -9.01
C THR A 130 -22.00 10.40 -10.34
N GLY A 131 -21.36 9.75 -11.31
CA GLY A 131 -20.84 10.40 -12.52
C GLY A 131 -19.69 11.38 -12.26
N ASP A 132 -19.16 11.45 -11.03
CA ASP A 132 -18.09 12.37 -10.66
C ASP A 132 -16.72 11.79 -11.00
N SER A 133 -15.95 12.52 -11.80
CA SER A 133 -14.57 12.17 -12.19
C SER A 133 -13.52 12.97 -11.43
N SER A 134 -13.91 13.80 -10.46
CA SER A 134 -13.00 14.66 -9.68
C SER A 134 -11.88 13.87 -9.02
N LEU A 135 -12.20 12.69 -8.47
CA LEU A 135 -11.22 11.80 -7.85
C LEU A 135 -10.20 11.29 -8.88
N LEU A 136 -10.65 10.81 -10.04
CA LEU A 136 -9.76 10.38 -11.12
C LEU A 136 -8.83 11.51 -11.54
N TRP A 137 -9.35 12.71 -11.74
CA TRP A 137 -8.54 13.86 -12.16
C TRP A 137 -7.57 14.34 -11.09
N SER A 138 -7.92 14.23 -9.81
CA SER A 138 -6.98 14.51 -8.71
C SER A 138 -5.81 13.53 -8.66
N TRP A 139 -6.02 12.29 -9.13
CA TRP A 139 -5.01 11.23 -9.18
C TRP A 139 -4.28 11.15 -10.52
N HIS A 140 -4.83 11.73 -11.59
CA HIS A 140 -4.31 11.57 -12.95
C HIS A 140 -2.80 11.85 -13.07
N GLY A 141 -2.31 12.92 -12.41
CA GLY A 141 -0.86 13.20 -12.39
C GLY A 141 -0.05 12.09 -11.75
N ASP A 142 -0.47 11.60 -10.57
CA ASP A 142 0.19 10.47 -9.91
C ASP A 142 0.11 9.19 -10.76
N LEU A 143 -1.03 8.92 -11.41
CA LEU A 143 -1.19 7.73 -12.26
C LEU A 143 -0.20 7.74 -13.43
N CYS A 144 -0.04 8.87 -14.11
CA CYS A 144 0.93 9.01 -15.20
C CYS A 144 2.37 8.88 -14.68
N ASP A 145 2.71 9.57 -13.59
CA ASP A 145 4.06 9.50 -13.00
C ASP A 145 4.42 8.07 -12.57
N ILE A 146 3.46 7.31 -12.02
CA ILE A 146 3.64 5.89 -11.67
C ILE A 146 3.93 5.07 -12.93
N ALA A 147 3.14 5.22 -13.99
CA ALA A 147 3.34 4.48 -15.23
C ALA A 147 4.70 4.78 -15.86
N ASP A 148 5.11 6.05 -15.88
CA ASP A 148 6.40 6.50 -16.43
C ASP A 148 7.59 6.04 -15.58
N SER A 149 7.43 5.89 -14.26
CA SER A 149 8.50 5.43 -13.37
C SER A 149 8.96 3.98 -13.64
N GLY A 150 8.10 3.17 -14.27
CA GLY A 150 8.32 1.74 -14.47
C GLY A 150 8.27 0.91 -13.19
N VAL A 151 7.95 1.51 -12.03
CA VAL A 151 7.74 0.78 -10.77
C VAL A 151 6.46 -0.05 -10.87
N PRO A 152 6.50 -1.36 -10.57
CA PRO A 152 5.30 -2.18 -10.50
C PRO A 152 4.30 -1.62 -9.48
N ALA A 153 3.04 -1.48 -9.88
CA ALA A 153 1.97 -0.96 -9.04
C ALA A 153 0.79 -1.94 -8.98
N LEU A 154 0.34 -2.22 -7.75
CA LEU A 154 -0.86 -2.99 -7.46
C LEU A 154 -1.99 -2.02 -7.12
N PHE A 155 -3.02 -2.01 -7.96
CA PHE A 155 -4.26 -1.29 -7.73
C PHE A 155 -5.27 -2.26 -7.14
N THR A 156 -5.69 -2.02 -5.90
CA THR A 156 -6.75 -2.78 -5.26
C THR A 156 -8.02 -1.94 -5.21
N CYS A 157 -9.10 -2.43 -5.80
CA CYS A 157 -10.42 -1.82 -5.72
C CYS A 157 -11.14 -2.44 -4.52
N ALA A 158 -11.46 -1.62 -3.51
CA ALA A 158 -12.10 -2.04 -2.27
C ALA A 158 -13.62 -1.85 -2.29
N ASN A 159 -14.19 -1.41 -3.41
CA ASN A 159 -15.63 -1.26 -3.61
C ASN A 159 -16.18 -2.36 -4.53
N ASP A 160 -17.28 -3.00 -4.12
CA ASP A 160 -17.99 -4.02 -4.90
C ASP A 160 -18.68 -3.46 -6.17
N TYR A 161 -18.51 -2.16 -6.46
CA TYR A 161 -19.14 -1.40 -7.55
C TYR A 161 -18.16 -0.99 -8.66
N ALA A 162 -16.92 -1.52 -8.66
CA ALA A 162 -15.90 -1.13 -9.62
C ALA A 162 -16.24 -1.62 -11.05
N ASP A 163 -16.39 -0.68 -11.99
CA ASP A 163 -16.38 -0.99 -13.42
C ASP A 163 -14.95 -1.32 -13.86
N VAL A 164 -14.58 -2.59 -13.65
CA VAL A 164 -13.26 -3.11 -14.04
C VAL A 164 -12.94 -2.83 -15.51
N THR A 165 -13.96 -2.80 -16.38
CA THR A 165 -13.77 -2.53 -17.81
C THR A 165 -13.35 -1.08 -18.03
N GLY A 166 -14.11 -0.14 -17.47
CA GLY A 166 -13.81 1.30 -17.52
C GLY A 166 -12.45 1.63 -16.91
N GLU A 167 -12.15 1.09 -15.73
CA GLU A 167 -10.86 1.28 -15.06
C GLU A 167 -9.69 0.73 -15.89
N THR A 168 -9.86 -0.44 -16.52
CA THR A 168 -8.85 -1.02 -17.43
C THR A 168 -8.61 -0.12 -18.64
N ILE A 169 -9.66 0.44 -19.22
CA ILE A 169 -9.58 1.34 -20.38
C ILE A 169 -8.87 2.63 -19.98
N VAL A 170 -9.21 3.22 -18.83
CA VAL A 170 -8.55 4.43 -18.31
C VAL A 170 -7.06 4.17 -18.09
N GLN A 171 -6.72 3.08 -17.39
CA GLN A 171 -5.32 2.69 -17.17
C GLN A 171 -4.56 2.48 -18.48
N SER A 172 -5.16 1.83 -19.47
CA SER A 172 -4.48 1.54 -20.75
C SER A 172 -4.35 2.77 -21.65
N LEU A 173 -5.44 3.54 -21.84
CA LEU A 173 -5.54 4.56 -22.88
C LEU A 173 -5.27 5.97 -22.35
N LEU A 174 -5.70 6.29 -21.14
CA LEU A 174 -5.50 7.62 -20.55
C LEU A 174 -4.15 7.70 -19.85
N VAL A 175 -3.83 6.70 -19.03
CA VAL A 175 -2.58 6.66 -18.25
C VAL A 175 -1.41 6.09 -19.05
N GLY A 176 -1.67 5.18 -20.00
CA GLY A 176 -0.62 4.49 -20.77
C GLY A 176 0.05 3.35 -19.99
N ALA A 177 -0.61 2.84 -18.94
CA ALA A 177 -0.09 1.75 -18.13
C ALA A 177 -0.03 0.43 -18.91
N ARG A 178 0.98 -0.40 -18.59
CA ARG A 178 1.13 -1.75 -19.12
C ARG A 178 0.79 -2.77 -18.04
N PHE A 179 -0.03 -3.75 -18.38
CA PHE A 179 -0.46 -4.77 -17.44
C PHE A 179 0.54 -5.92 -17.35
N VAL A 180 1.05 -6.17 -16.15
CA VAL A 180 1.72 -7.43 -15.81
C VAL A 180 0.68 -8.54 -15.64
N GLN A 181 -0.45 -8.20 -15.01
CA GLN A 181 -1.61 -9.06 -14.83
C GLN A 181 -2.86 -8.23 -15.10
N ALA A 182 -3.77 -8.77 -15.92
CA ALA A 182 -5.06 -8.13 -16.14
C ALA A 182 -5.86 -8.10 -14.82
N PRO A 183 -6.75 -7.12 -14.61
CA PRO A 183 -7.58 -7.08 -13.40
C PRO A 183 -8.36 -8.37 -13.21
N THR A 184 -8.32 -8.89 -11.99
CA THR A 184 -9.01 -10.13 -11.60
C THR A 184 -9.80 -9.90 -10.33
N GLN A 185 -10.95 -10.55 -10.22
CA GLN A 185 -11.70 -10.56 -8.97
C GLN A 185 -10.87 -11.21 -7.86
N ASN A 186 -10.79 -10.56 -6.71
CA ASN A 186 -10.15 -11.13 -5.55
C ASN A 186 -11.02 -12.30 -5.03
N PRO A 187 -10.49 -13.54 -4.94
CA PRO A 187 -11.25 -14.67 -4.39
C PRO A 187 -11.60 -14.51 -2.90
N TYR A 188 -10.97 -13.56 -2.21
CA TYR A 188 -11.24 -13.22 -0.82
C TYR A 188 -11.79 -11.79 -0.73
N HIS A 189 -13.02 -11.64 -0.26
CA HIS A 189 -13.61 -10.33 -0.04
C HIS A 189 -13.04 -9.70 1.24
N SER A 190 -12.40 -8.54 1.11
CA SER A 190 -11.90 -7.75 2.24
C SER A 190 -12.21 -6.28 2.03
N GLY A 191 -12.83 -5.64 3.02
CA GLY A 191 -13.09 -4.21 3.01
C GLY A 191 -12.92 -3.62 4.40
N SER A 192 -12.28 -2.46 4.49
CA SER A 192 -12.20 -1.68 5.73
C SER A 192 -13.19 -0.51 5.64
N THR A 193 -14.30 -0.60 6.37
CA THR A 193 -15.23 0.53 6.50
C THR A 193 -15.00 1.22 7.84
N PHE A 194 -14.72 2.53 7.81
CA PHE A 194 -14.77 3.33 9.03
C PHE A 194 -16.22 3.70 9.35
N GLN A 195 -16.82 3.06 10.34
CA GLN A 195 -18.04 3.56 10.97
C GLN A 195 -17.62 4.65 11.98
N GLY A 196 -18.13 5.87 11.80
CA GLY A 196 -17.61 7.10 12.42
C GLY A 196 -17.44 7.11 13.95
N GLU A 197 -16.61 8.05 14.44
CA GLU A 197 -16.69 8.52 15.83
C GLU A 197 -18.03 9.25 16.03
N GLY A 198 -19.01 8.57 16.63
CA GLY A 198 -20.32 9.16 16.86
C GLY A 198 -21.11 8.44 17.94
N GLY A 199 -21.27 9.11 19.07
CA GLY A 199 -22.54 9.19 19.79
C GLY A 199 -22.99 7.96 20.57
N GLY A 200 -23.16 8.13 21.88
CA GLY A 200 -23.76 7.11 22.73
C GLY A 200 -25.12 6.59 22.22
N GLY A 201 -25.31 5.28 22.39
CA GLY A 201 -26.63 4.66 22.41
C GLY A 201 -27.06 3.98 21.11
N ALA A 202 -26.64 2.73 20.90
CA ALA A 202 -27.52 1.57 21.12
C ALA A 202 -26.74 0.28 20.84
N ARG A 203 -26.71 -0.62 21.82
CA ARG A 203 -26.27 -2.00 21.64
C ARG A 203 -27.21 -2.70 20.67
N ALA A 204 -26.71 -3.23 19.56
CA ALA A 204 -27.29 -4.40 18.91
C ALA A 204 -26.29 -5.07 17.95
N GLY A 205 -26.02 -6.36 18.20
CA GLY A 205 -25.63 -7.32 17.16
C GLY A 205 -24.15 -7.37 16.77
N GLY A 206 -23.33 -8.07 17.57
CA GLY A 206 -21.97 -8.42 17.17
C GLY A 206 -21.94 -9.30 15.92
N CYS A 207 -21.07 -8.95 14.96
CA CYS A 207 -20.63 -9.88 13.94
C CYS A 207 -19.40 -10.62 14.48
N ARG A 208 -19.56 -11.92 14.75
CA ARG A 208 -18.45 -12.82 15.08
C ARG A 208 -17.80 -13.25 13.76
N GLY A 209 -16.48 -13.13 13.71
CA GLY A 209 -15.61 -14.05 12.99
C GLY A 209 -15.54 -13.87 11.48
N CYS A 210 -14.44 -13.26 11.04
CA CYS A 210 -13.71 -13.68 9.84
C CYS A 210 -12.22 -13.60 10.20
N CYS A 211 -11.72 -14.71 10.74
CA CYS A 211 -10.34 -15.14 10.58
C CYS A 211 -10.38 -16.30 9.58
#